data_AF-T1EV42-F1
#
_entry.id   AF-T1EV42-F1
#
_cell.length_a   1.000
_cell.length_b   1.000
_cell.length_c   1.000
_cell.angle_alpha   90.00
_cell.angle_beta   90.00
_cell.angle_gamma   90.00
#
_symmetry.space_group_name_H-M   'P 1'
#
loop_
_entity.id
_entity.type
_entity.pdbx_description
1 polymer ?
#
loop_
_entity_poly.entity_id
_entity_poly.type
_entity_poly.pdbx_seq_one_letter_code
_entity_poly.pdbx_strand_id
1 'polypeptide(L)'
;MSREVASEPLRRVTHFILNFYGPSWFKIKSNSSCRNGANNFFYLVQLFRELDALDQAVVRPVLKNNCYFAHAENILLAAFSDSDMEICRFSVEQIIRAREKQTNSNIPVRVFDKKDITLNLAATSFINMIDWDQRNVTSPPMLSHLSNDQLTYTHPILLPDVPCHSQAVERTIKDVSAASCKVYGRKSRHGMVLQSKKSRLEIPIIDSKKDFINS
;
A
#
# COMPACT_ATOMS: atom_id res chain seq x y z
N MET A 1 -34.60 -29.65 -16.15
CA MET A 1 -33.42 -29.14 -15.42
C MET A 1 -33.79 -27.82 -14.80
N SER A 2 -33.93 -27.75 -13.47
CA SER A 2 -34.14 -26.49 -12.76
C SER A 2 -32.91 -25.62 -12.97
N ARG A 3 -33.04 -24.49 -13.67
CA ARG A 3 -31.98 -23.47 -13.70
C ARG A 3 -32.18 -22.64 -12.45
N GLU A 4 -31.51 -23.00 -11.37
CA GLU A 4 -31.49 -22.18 -10.18
C GLU A 4 -30.86 -20.82 -10.54
N VAL A 5 -31.70 -19.79 -10.58
CA VAL A 5 -31.26 -18.41 -10.83
C VAL A 5 -30.69 -17.87 -9.53
N ALA A 6 -29.42 -17.44 -9.55
CA ALA A 6 -28.78 -16.85 -8.38
C ALA A 6 -29.58 -15.64 -7.88
N SER A 7 -29.72 -15.52 -6.56
CA SER A 7 -30.43 -14.39 -5.95
C SER A 7 -29.72 -13.06 -6.24
N GLU A 8 -30.47 -11.96 -6.32
CA GLU A 8 -29.91 -10.63 -6.57
C GLU A 8 -28.77 -10.23 -5.60
N PRO A 9 -28.87 -10.49 -4.27
CA PRO A 9 -27.77 -10.22 -3.36
C PRO A 9 -26.48 -10.99 -3.72
N LEU A 10 -26.61 -12.25 -4.11
CA LEU A 10 -25.46 -13.08 -4.49
C LEU A 10 -24.83 -12.54 -5.78
N ARG A 11 -25.64 -12.17 -6.78
CA ARG A 11 -25.17 -11.57 -8.03
C ARG A 11 -24.42 -10.27 -7.77
N ARG A 12 -24.93 -9.39 -6.90
CA ARG A 12 -24.28 -8.13 -6.52
C ARG A 12 -22.93 -8.36 -5.84
N VAL A 13 -22.84 -9.30 -4.90
CA VAL A 13 -21.56 -9.64 -4.25
C VAL A 13 -20.56 -10.22 -5.25
N THR A 14 -20.99 -11.11 -6.14
CA THR A 14 -20.13 -11.67 -7.19
C THR A 14 -19.63 -10.56 -8.13
N HIS A 15 -20.50 -9.64 -8.55
CA HIS A 15 -20.13 -8.50 -9.38
C HIS A 15 -19.10 -7.61 -8.69
N PHE A 16 -19.31 -7.30 -7.41
CA PHE A 16 -18.35 -6.54 -6.59
C PHE A 16 -16.99 -7.23 -6.50
N ILE A 17 -16.97 -8.55 -6.27
CA ILE A 17 -15.72 -9.31 -6.17
C ILE A 17 -14.95 -9.27 -7.49
N LEU A 18 -15.64 -9.52 -8.61
CA LEU A 18 -15.02 -9.61 -9.92
C LEU A 18 -14.56 -8.26 -10.47
N ASN A 19 -15.29 -7.17 -10.18
CA ASN A 19 -15.02 -5.86 -10.77
C ASN A 19 -14.26 -4.89 -9.86
N PHE A 20 -14.31 -5.07 -8.54
CA PHE A 20 -13.62 -4.18 -7.61
C PHE A 20 -12.55 -4.91 -6.80
N TYR A 21 -12.92 -5.91 -5.99
CA TYR A 21 -12.00 -6.52 -5.04
C TYR A 21 -10.87 -7.29 -5.72
N GLY A 22 -11.21 -8.21 -6.63
CA GLY A 22 -10.26 -9.07 -7.33
C GLY A 22 -9.23 -8.26 -8.12
N PRO A 23 -9.65 -7.38 -9.05
CA PRO A 23 -8.73 -6.55 -9.82
C PRO A 23 -7.82 -5.68 -8.95
N SER A 24 -8.36 -5.08 -7.88
CA SER A 24 -7.57 -4.30 -6.92
C SER A 24 -6.49 -5.15 -6.22
N TRP A 25 -6.87 -6.34 -5.76
CA TRP A 25 -5.95 -7.27 -5.11
C TRP A 25 -4.83 -7.69 -6.06
N PHE A 26 -5.16 -8.08 -7.29
CA PHE A 26 -4.16 -8.44 -8.30
C PHE A 26 -3.23 -7.28 -8.61
N LYS A 27 -3.76 -6.06 -8.81
CA LYS A 27 -2.95 -4.87 -9.07
C LYS A 27 -1.92 -4.62 -7.97
N ILE A 28 -2.35 -4.66 -6.70
CA ILE A 28 -1.48 -4.47 -5.53
C ILE A 28 -0.43 -5.59 -5.44
N LYS A 29 -0.81 -6.82 -5.75
CA LYS A 29 0.11 -7.98 -5.71
C LYS A 29 1.17 -7.95 -6.78
N SER A 30 0.79 -7.63 -8.01
CA SER A 30 1.72 -7.54 -9.13
C SER A 30 2.61 -6.30 -9.03
N ASN A 31 2.13 -5.22 -8.37
CA ASN A 31 2.86 -3.96 -8.22
C ASN A 31 3.13 -3.67 -6.74
N SER A 32 3.73 -4.63 -6.04
CA SER A 32 3.86 -4.58 -4.58
C SER A 32 4.86 -3.56 -4.08
N SER A 33 5.79 -3.04 -4.90
CA SER A 33 6.80 -2.07 -4.45
C SER A 33 6.19 -0.79 -3.87
N CYS A 34 6.80 -0.21 -2.83
CA CYS A 34 6.34 1.01 -2.15
C CYS A 34 6.17 2.20 -3.09
N ARG A 35 6.99 2.31 -4.14
CA ARG A 35 6.87 3.31 -5.21
C ARG A 35 5.54 3.24 -5.97
N ASN A 36 4.86 2.10 -5.95
CA ASN A 36 3.58 1.93 -6.63
C ASN A 36 2.38 2.16 -5.69
N GLY A 37 2.60 2.48 -4.41
CA GLY A 37 1.54 2.58 -3.41
C GLY A 37 0.43 3.56 -3.80
N ALA A 38 0.79 4.80 -4.17
CA ALA A 38 -0.18 5.81 -4.59
C ALA A 38 -0.89 5.42 -5.90
N ASN A 39 -0.16 4.86 -6.87
CA ASN A 39 -0.72 4.35 -8.13
C ASN A 39 -1.73 3.20 -7.91
N ASN A 40 -1.41 2.27 -7.01
CA ASN A 40 -2.32 1.18 -6.64
C ASN A 40 -3.58 1.71 -5.94
N PHE A 41 -3.44 2.72 -5.08
CA PHE A 41 -4.58 3.37 -4.44
C PHE A 41 -5.42 4.18 -5.44
N PHE A 42 -4.80 4.86 -6.39
CA PHE A 42 -5.50 5.54 -7.47
C PHE A 42 -6.31 4.57 -8.33
N TYR A 43 -5.76 3.38 -8.64
CA TYR A 43 -6.49 2.33 -9.34
C TYR A 43 -7.74 1.87 -8.57
N LEU A 44 -7.65 1.75 -7.24
CA LEU A 44 -8.83 1.51 -6.38
C LEU A 44 -9.88 2.62 -6.52
N VAL A 45 -9.47 3.89 -6.59
CA VAL A 45 -10.37 5.03 -6.82
C VAL A 45 -11.02 4.96 -8.20
N GLN A 46 -10.27 4.54 -9.24
CA GLN A 46 -10.83 4.34 -10.57
C GLN A 46 -11.90 3.25 -10.57
N LEU A 47 -11.61 2.07 -10.01
CA LEU A 47 -12.59 0.98 -9.92
C LEU A 47 -13.81 1.37 -9.07
N PHE A 48 -13.61 2.17 -8.03
CA PHE A 48 -14.70 2.69 -7.21
C PHE A 48 -15.68 3.54 -8.02
N ARG A 49 -15.19 4.32 -8.99
CA ARG A 49 -16.05 5.17 -9.83
C ARG A 49 -16.95 4.36 -10.76
N GLU A 50 -16.52 3.15 -11.14
CA GLU A 50 -17.28 2.23 -11.99
C GLU A 50 -18.34 1.43 -11.22
N LEU A 51 -18.37 1.52 -9.88
CA LEU A 51 -19.37 0.84 -9.07
C LEU A 51 -20.72 1.56 -9.11
N ASP A 52 -21.79 0.80 -8.90
CA ASP A 52 -23.14 1.35 -8.72
C ASP A 52 -23.25 2.19 -7.44
N ALA A 53 -24.20 3.13 -7.41
CA ALA A 53 -24.37 4.08 -6.30
C ALA A 53 -24.50 3.40 -4.91
N LEU A 54 -25.16 2.25 -4.83
CA LEU A 54 -25.31 1.50 -3.59
C LEU A 54 -23.99 0.89 -3.10
N ASP A 55 -23.14 0.42 -4.01
CA ASP A 55 -21.82 -0.12 -3.67
C ASP A 55 -20.83 1.01 -3.37
N GLN A 56 -20.91 2.11 -4.11
CA GLN A 56 -20.14 3.31 -3.80
C GLN A 56 -20.44 3.81 -2.38
N ALA A 57 -21.69 3.78 -1.93
CA ALA A 57 -22.05 4.19 -0.57
C ALA A 57 -21.34 3.34 0.51
N VAL A 58 -21.12 2.04 0.25
CA VAL A 58 -20.42 1.12 1.15
C VAL A 58 -18.91 1.30 1.08
N VAL A 59 -18.34 1.45 -0.12
CA VAL A 59 -16.88 1.51 -0.34
C VAL A 59 -16.29 2.86 0.01
N ARG A 60 -17.03 3.96 -0.22
CA ARG A 60 -16.57 5.32 0.02
C ARG A 60 -15.97 5.54 1.43
N PRO A 61 -16.62 5.15 2.54
CA PRO A 61 -16.01 5.28 3.87
C PRO A 61 -14.76 4.41 4.03
N VAL A 62 -14.68 3.25 3.36
CA VAL A 62 -13.50 2.37 3.40
C VAL A 62 -12.31 3.04 2.73
N LEU A 63 -12.48 3.63 1.54
CA LEU A 63 -11.41 4.35 0.85
C LEU A 63 -10.94 5.56 1.65
N LYS A 64 -11.88 6.36 2.19
CA LYS A 64 -11.52 7.51 3.02
C LYS A 64 -10.79 7.11 4.30
N ASN A 65 -11.17 6.00 4.93
CA ASN A 65 -10.48 5.52 6.13
C ASN A 65 -9.09 4.92 5.85
N ASN A 66 -8.86 4.41 4.64
CA ASN A 66 -7.60 3.75 4.25
C ASN A 66 -6.77 4.59 3.26
N CYS A 67 -6.99 5.91 3.19
CA CYS A 67 -6.36 6.80 2.21
C CYS A 67 -4.90 7.18 2.49
N TYR A 68 -4.17 6.40 3.30
CA TYR A 68 -2.78 6.69 3.64
C TYR A 68 -1.87 6.82 2.41
N PHE A 69 -2.14 6.07 1.34
CA PHE A 69 -1.39 6.16 0.09
C PHE A 69 -1.70 7.41 -0.74
N ALA A 70 -2.76 8.14 -0.42
CA ALA A 70 -3.02 9.48 -0.94
C ALA A 70 -2.30 10.57 -0.15
N HIS A 71 -1.54 10.24 0.91
CA HIS A 71 -0.72 11.24 1.59
C HIS A 71 0.34 11.83 0.64
N ALA A 72 0.62 13.13 0.77
CA ALA A 72 1.55 13.85 -0.11
C ALA A 72 2.90 13.13 -0.27
N GLU A 73 3.51 12.67 0.83
CA GLU A 73 4.77 11.92 0.78
C GLU A 73 4.70 10.64 -0.06
N ASN A 74 3.59 9.90 0.00
CA ASN A 74 3.42 8.66 -0.77
C ASN A 74 3.17 8.94 -2.25
N ILE A 75 2.46 10.03 -2.55
CA ILE A 75 2.26 10.49 -3.93
C ILE A 75 3.59 10.96 -4.52
N LEU A 76 4.39 11.75 -3.78
CA LEU A 76 5.72 12.19 -4.21
C LEU A 76 6.66 11.00 -4.42
N LEU A 77 6.64 10.00 -3.54
CA LEU A 77 7.45 8.79 -3.70
C LEU A 77 7.10 8.04 -4.99
N ALA A 78 5.82 7.94 -5.32
CA ALA A 78 5.37 7.31 -6.57
C ALA A 78 5.73 8.15 -7.80
N ALA A 79 5.45 9.45 -7.75
CA ALA A 79 5.74 10.40 -8.82
C ALA A 79 7.24 10.48 -9.14
N PHE A 80 8.09 10.38 -8.12
CA PHE A 80 9.54 10.38 -8.29
C PHE A 80 10.05 9.20 -9.14
N SER A 81 9.37 8.05 -9.10
CA SER A 81 9.72 6.84 -9.87
C SER A 81 8.87 6.66 -11.12
N ASP A 82 8.09 7.67 -11.52
CA ASP A 82 7.20 7.59 -12.66
C ASP A 82 7.99 7.63 -13.99
N SER A 83 7.44 6.99 -15.02
CA SER A 83 7.97 7.06 -16.37
C SER A 83 7.76 8.43 -17.03
N ASP A 84 6.74 9.17 -16.59
CA ASP A 84 6.47 10.51 -17.07
C ASP A 84 7.43 11.52 -16.41
N MET A 85 8.28 12.12 -17.24
CA MET A 85 9.27 13.09 -16.82
C MET A 85 8.67 14.37 -16.20
N GLU A 86 7.46 14.77 -16.59
CA GLU A 86 6.79 15.93 -16.01
C GLU A 86 6.34 15.65 -14.58
N ILE A 87 5.82 14.44 -14.34
CA ILE A 87 5.42 13.94 -13.02
C ILE A 87 6.65 13.81 -12.11
N CYS A 88 7.74 13.23 -12.64
CA CYS A 88 9.00 13.10 -11.92
C CYS A 88 9.56 14.48 -11.53
N ARG A 89 9.62 15.42 -12.48
CA ARG A 89 10.06 16.81 -12.22
C ARG A 89 9.21 17.49 -11.16
N PHE A 90 7.89 17.39 -11.26
CA PHE A 90 6.97 17.93 -10.24
C PHE A 90 7.30 17.37 -8.85
N SER A 91 7.54 16.05 -8.74
CA SER A 91 7.90 15.43 -7.47
C SER A 91 9.19 16.01 -6.89
N VAL A 92 10.24 16.10 -7.71
CA VAL A 92 11.54 16.63 -7.28
C VAL A 92 11.41 18.06 -6.78
N GLU A 93 10.70 18.92 -7.51
CA GLU A 93 10.46 20.31 -7.10
C GLU A 93 9.73 20.41 -5.76
N GLN A 94 8.69 19.61 -5.55
CA GLN A 94 7.95 19.61 -4.28
C GLN A 94 8.79 19.08 -3.12
N ILE A 95 9.63 18.07 -3.35
CA ILE A 95 10.53 17.52 -2.34
C ILE A 95 11.56 18.57 -1.93
N ILE A 96 12.19 19.26 -2.88
CA ILE A 96 13.17 20.32 -2.60
C ILE A 96 12.52 21.44 -1.78
N ARG A 97 11.36 21.94 -2.21
CA ARG A 97 10.59 22.95 -1.46
C ARG A 97 10.24 22.50 -0.04
N ALA A 98 9.86 21.24 0.12
CA ALA A 98 9.54 20.67 1.44
C ALA A 98 10.78 20.59 2.35
N ARG A 99 11.96 20.27 1.81
CA ARG A 99 13.24 20.25 2.55
C ARG A 99 13.66 21.65 3.00
N GLU A 100 13.52 22.65 2.13
CA GLU A 100 13.84 24.05 2.45
C GLU A 100 12.94 24.63 3.56
N LYS A 101 11.66 24.24 3.58
CA LYS A 101 10.75 24.60 4.69
C LYS A 101 11.18 23.96 6.01
N GLN A 102 11.69 22.73 5.97
CA GLN A 102 12.13 21.99 7.15
C GLN A 102 13.40 22.59 7.77
N THR A 103 14.37 23.06 6.97
CA THR A 103 15.62 23.66 7.48
C THR A 103 15.41 24.96 8.26
N ASN A 104 14.29 25.65 8.01
CA ASN A 104 14.00 26.97 8.60
C ASN A 104 13.19 26.92 9.90
N SER A 105 12.83 25.73 10.40
CA SER A 105 11.90 25.56 11.53
C SER A 105 12.44 24.57 12.57
N ASN A 106 12.14 24.76 13.86
CA ASN A 106 12.32 23.71 14.86
C ASN A 106 11.32 22.58 14.56
N ILE A 107 11.76 21.48 13.96
CA ILE A 107 10.87 20.49 13.33
C ILE A 107 10.21 19.62 14.41
N PRO A 108 8.87 19.67 14.59
CA PRO A 108 8.18 18.72 15.45
C PRO A 108 8.23 17.31 14.83
N VAL A 109 8.06 16.28 15.66
CA VAL A 109 7.94 14.89 15.18
C VAL A 109 6.85 14.83 14.11
N ARG A 110 7.14 14.20 12.97
CA ARG A 110 6.17 14.04 11.88
C ARG A 110 4.96 13.28 12.39
N VAL A 111 3.78 13.88 12.25
CA VAL A 111 2.51 13.23 12.58
C VAL A 111 1.79 12.95 11.27
N PHE A 112 1.48 11.69 11.03
CA PHE A 112 0.59 11.29 9.94
C PHE A 112 -0.83 11.19 10.49
N ASP A 113 -1.62 12.26 10.37
CA ASP A 113 -3.05 12.20 10.64
C ASP A 113 -3.82 12.06 9.33
N LYS A 114 -4.76 11.10 9.29
CA LYS A 114 -5.68 10.93 8.16
C LYS A 114 -6.56 12.16 7.94
N LYS A 115 -6.78 12.98 8.98
CA LYS A 115 -7.55 14.23 8.89
C LYS A 115 -6.90 15.25 7.96
N ASP A 116 -5.59 15.13 7.76
CA ASP A 116 -4.84 16.02 6.88
C ASP A 116 -4.99 15.62 5.41
N ILE A 117 -5.62 14.48 5.11
CA ILE A 117 -5.81 13.97 3.75
C ILE A 117 -7.23 14.27 3.28
N THR A 118 -7.37 15.32 2.47
CA THR A 118 -8.61 15.59 1.74
C THR A 118 -8.62 14.81 0.43
N LEU A 119 -9.12 13.57 0.47
CA LEU A 119 -9.13 12.69 -0.71
C LEU A 119 -10.15 13.13 -1.77
N ASN A 120 -9.66 13.41 -2.97
CA ASN A 120 -10.44 13.63 -4.18
C ASN A 120 -10.72 12.30 -4.91
N LEU A 121 -11.95 11.78 -4.77
CA LEU A 121 -12.39 10.55 -5.45
C LEU A 121 -12.70 10.74 -6.94
N ALA A 122 -12.76 11.98 -7.43
CA ALA A 122 -12.98 12.32 -8.84
C ALA A 122 -11.67 12.59 -9.60
N ALA A 123 -10.51 12.37 -8.95
CA ALA A 123 -9.21 12.61 -9.54
C ALA A 123 -9.03 11.88 -10.89
N THR A 124 -8.37 12.54 -11.83
CA THR A 124 -8.01 12.01 -13.16
C THR A 124 -6.60 11.42 -13.19
N SER A 125 -5.75 11.81 -12.24
CA SER A 125 -4.40 11.33 -12.03
C SER A 125 -4.16 11.11 -10.54
N PHE A 126 -3.24 10.20 -10.20
CA PHE A 126 -2.88 9.92 -8.81
C PHE A 126 -2.31 11.15 -8.09
N ILE A 127 -1.69 12.08 -8.82
CA ILE A 127 -1.18 13.35 -8.28
C ILE A 127 -2.33 14.23 -7.79
N ASN A 128 -3.48 14.18 -8.48
CA ASN A 128 -4.64 15.03 -8.21
C ASN A 128 -5.60 14.42 -7.15
N MET A 129 -5.18 13.35 -6.47
CA MET A 129 -5.94 12.74 -5.36
C MET A 129 -5.99 13.63 -4.12
N ILE A 130 -5.08 14.60 -4.01
CA ILE A 130 -5.05 15.59 -2.94
C ILE A 130 -4.95 16.99 -3.50
N ASP A 131 -5.28 17.95 -2.65
CA ASP A 131 -5.02 19.36 -2.87
C ASP A 131 -3.60 19.71 -2.38
N TRP A 132 -2.74 20.13 -3.31
CA TRP A 132 -1.33 20.46 -3.04
C TRP A 132 -1.14 21.81 -2.37
N ASP A 133 -2.16 22.67 -2.38
CA ASP A 133 -2.10 23.99 -1.74
C ASP A 133 -2.23 23.88 -0.20
N GLN A 134 -2.49 22.69 0.33
CA GLN A 134 -2.55 22.42 1.76
C GLN A 134 -1.17 22.42 2.44
N ARG A 135 -1.10 22.95 3.68
CA ARG A 135 0.12 23.50 4.29
C ARG A 135 1.26 22.51 4.63
N ASN A 136 1.04 21.20 4.65
CA ASN A 136 1.96 20.25 5.31
C ASN A 136 2.59 19.20 4.37
N VAL A 137 3.08 19.62 3.20
CA VAL A 137 3.91 18.73 2.37
C VAL A 137 5.31 18.60 2.97
N THR A 138 5.70 17.38 3.32
CA THR A 138 7.03 17.02 3.85
C THR A 138 7.81 16.13 2.87
N SER A 139 9.14 16.13 2.97
CA SER A 139 9.99 15.26 2.13
C SER A 139 9.84 13.79 2.53
N PRO A 140 9.58 12.85 1.60
CA PRO A 140 9.46 11.43 1.92
C PRO A 140 10.69 10.88 2.66
N PRO A 141 10.52 10.16 3.80
CA PRO A 141 11.62 9.57 4.56
C PRO A 141 12.48 8.61 3.73
N MET A 142 11.86 7.91 2.79
CA MET A 142 12.55 6.97 1.89
C MET A 142 13.62 7.64 1.03
N LEU A 143 13.48 8.94 0.78
CA LEU A 143 14.43 9.73 -0.02
C LEU A 143 15.40 10.54 0.86
N SER A 144 15.33 10.41 2.18
CA SER A 144 16.11 11.24 3.12
C SER A 144 17.63 11.09 2.99
N HIS A 145 18.10 9.95 2.49
CA HIS A 145 19.52 9.65 2.28
C HIS A 145 20.11 10.33 1.03
N LEU A 146 19.29 10.95 0.19
CA LEU A 146 19.68 11.56 -1.08
C LEU A 146 19.82 13.07 -0.94
N SER A 147 20.87 13.66 -1.50
CA SER A 147 21.03 15.12 -1.57
C SER A 147 20.06 15.76 -2.59
N ASN A 148 19.85 17.08 -2.52
CA ASN A 148 19.02 17.78 -3.49
C ASN A 148 19.58 17.68 -4.92
N ASP A 149 20.91 17.71 -5.06
CA ASP A 149 21.56 17.53 -6.35
C ASP A 149 21.28 16.12 -6.89
N GLN A 150 21.42 15.09 -6.05
CA GLN A 150 21.13 13.70 -6.41
C GLN A 150 19.68 13.47 -6.83
N LEU A 151 18.71 14.18 -6.23
CA LEU A 151 17.31 14.13 -6.65
C LEU A 151 17.08 14.69 -8.06
N THR A 152 17.93 15.63 -8.49
CA THR A 152 17.82 16.30 -9.79
C THR A 152 18.50 15.48 -10.90
N TYR A 153 19.49 14.66 -10.56
CA TYR A 153 20.14 13.76 -11.51
C TYR A 153 19.20 12.64 -11.96
N THR A 154 19.01 12.55 -13.27
CA THR A 154 18.06 11.67 -13.98
C THR A 154 18.53 10.21 -14.05
N HIS A 155 19.30 9.74 -13.07
CA HIS A 155 19.68 8.34 -12.97
C HIS A 155 18.64 7.58 -12.15
N PRO A 156 18.31 6.33 -12.51
CA PRO A 156 17.33 5.54 -11.77
C PRO A 156 17.86 5.31 -10.35
N ILE A 157 17.34 6.09 -9.40
CA ILE A 157 17.66 5.90 -7.99
C ILE A 157 16.96 4.63 -7.54
N LEU A 158 17.76 3.69 -7.03
CA LEU A 158 17.24 2.43 -6.53
C LEU A 158 16.58 2.66 -5.17
N LEU A 159 15.26 2.79 -5.16
CA LEU A 159 14.49 2.73 -3.92
C LEU A 159 14.59 1.34 -3.29
N PRO A 160 14.65 1.23 -1.95
CA PRO A 160 14.57 -0.05 -1.26
C PRO A 160 13.32 -0.83 -1.68
N ASP A 161 13.48 -2.13 -1.95
CA ASP A 161 12.37 -3.01 -2.32
C ASP A 161 11.54 -3.37 -1.09
N VAL A 162 10.70 -2.42 -0.67
CA VAL A 162 9.78 -2.58 0.44
C VAL A 162 8.36 -2.72 -0.12
N PRO A 163 7.58 -3.72 0.29
CA PRO A 163 6.23 -3.87 -0.20
C PRO A 163 5.29 -2.79 0.37
N CYS A 164 4.36 -2.29 -0.43
CA CYS A 164 3.31 -1.34 -0.07
C CYS A 164 2.14 -1.98 0.71
N HIS A 165 2.25 -3.26 1.09
CA HIS A 165 1.21 -3.97 1.83
C HIS A 165 1.77 -4.67 3.08
N SER A 166 0.96 -4.76 4.13
CA SER A 166 1.34 -5.32 5.44
C SER A 166 1.21 -6.84 5.57
N GLN A 167 1.00 -7.60 4.49
CA GLN A 167 0.70 -9.03 4.61
C GLN A 167 1.74 -9.85 5.38
N ALA A 168 3.03 -9.55 5.20
CA ALA A 168 4.09 -10.21 5.96
C ALA A 168 4.02 -9.84 7.46
N VAL A 169 3.66 -8.60 7.76
CA VAL A 169 3.43 -8.10 9.12
C VAL A 169 2.23 -8.82 9.74
N GLU A 170 1.10 -8.91 9.04
CA GLU A 170 -0.11 -9.62 9.49
C GLU A 170 0.16 -11.10 9.77
N ARG A 171 0.89 -11.79 8.88
CA ARG A 171 1.32 -13.18 9.10
C ARG A 171 2.21 -13.31 10.33
N THR A 172 3.15 -12.38 10.50
CA THR A 172 4.06 -12.37 11.64
C THR A 172 3.34 -12.11 12.96
N ILE A 173 2.33 -11.23 12.99
CA ILE A 173 1.49 -11.00 14.17
C ILE A 173 0.81 -12.29 14.60
N LYS A 174 0.24 -13.05 13.66
CA LYS A 174 -0.38 -14.36 13.98
C LYS A 174 0.62 -15.33 14.60
N ASP A 175 1.82 -15.44 14.04
CA ASP A 175 2.88 -16.31 14.58
C ASP A 175 3.32 -15.87 15.99
N VAL A 176 3.47 -14.57 16.21
CA VAL A 176 3.85 -13.99 17.51
C VAL A 176 2.76 -14.21 18.56
N SER A 177 1.49 -14.03 18.20
CA SER A 177 0.36 -14.32 19.08
C SER A 177 0.32 -15.80 19.47
N ALA A 178 0.48 -16.71 18.50
CA ALA A 178 0.53 -18.14 18.77
C ALA A 178 1.69 -18.54 19.69
N ALA A 179 2.87 -17.95 19.51
CA ALA A 179 4.01 -18.17 20.41
C ALA A 179 3.75 -17.59 21.80
N SER A 180 3.11 -16.42 21.90
CA SER A 180 2.78 -15.77 23.18
C SER A 180 1.85 -16.58 24.05
N CYS A 181 0.95 -17.38 23.45
CA CYS A 181 0.09 -18.30 24.18
C CYS A 181 0.83 -19.52 24.75
N LYS A 182 2.04 -19.81 24.28
CA LYS A 182 2.80 -21.03 24.65
C LYS A 182 4.00 -20.75 25.54
N VAL A 183 4.64 -19.59 25.38
CA VAL A 183 5.86 -19.26 26.11
C VAL A 183 5.84 -17.83 26.64
N TYR A 184 6.40 -17.64 27.83
CA TYR A 184 6.54 -16.34 28.47
C TYR A 184 7.92 -15.73 28.19
N GLY A 185 7.97 -14.39 28.10
CA GLY A 185 9.20 -13.63 27.89
C GLY A 185 9.60 -13.44 26.42
N ARG A 186 10.23 -12.29 26.12
CA ARG A 186 10.60 -11.87 24.75
C ARG A 186 11.52 -12.88 24.05
N LYS A 187 12.57 -13.35 24.74
CA LYS A 187 13.55 -14.29 24.16
C LYS A 187 12.89 -15.62 23.77
N SER A 188 12.10 -16.20 24.67
CA SER A 188 11.40 -17.47 24.42
C SER A 188 10.40 -17.36 23.28
N ARG A 189 9.60 -16.28 23.23
CA ARG A 189 8.67 -16.03 22.10
C ARG A 189 9.41 -15.91 20.78
N HIS A 190 10.49 -15.13 20.75
CA HIS A 190 11.28 -14.95 19.53
C HIS A 190 11.89 -16.27 19.06
N GLY A 191 12.52 -17.03 19.97
CA GLY A 191 13.07 -18.35 19.68
C GLY A 191 12.02 -19.32 19.14
N MET A 192 10.82 -19.34 19.72
CA MET A 192 9.72 -20.18 19.23
C MET A 192 9.24 -19.80 17.83
N VAL A 193 9.14 -18.49 17.53
CA VAL A 193 8.78 -18.01 16.18
C VAL A 193 9.84 -18.44 15.16
N LEU A 194 11.12 -18.26 15.49
CA LEU A 194 12.22 -18.68 14.62
C LEU A 194 12.22 -20.19 14.38
N GLN A 195 12.07 -20.99 15.44
CA GLN A 195 12.03 -22.44 15.34
C GLN A 195 10.82 -22.90 14.51
N SER A 196 9.65 -22.28 14.70
CA SER A 196 8.45 -22.60 13.91
C SER A 196 8.64 -22.26 12.44
N LYS A 197 9.26 -21.11 12.12
CA LYS A 197 9.58 -20.75 10.73
C LYS A 197 10.60 -21.71 10.12
N LYS A 198 11.64 -22.09 10.86
CA LYS A 198 12.63 -23.06 10.41
C LYS A 198 12.00 -24.43 10.13
N SER A 199 11.19 -24.93 11.07
CA SER A 199 10.46 -26.17 10.91
C SER A 199 9.52 -26.14 9.69
N ARG A 200 8.81 -25.03 9.43
CA ARG A 200 7.97 -24.86 8.23
C ARG A 200 8.76 -24.90 6.92
N LEU A 201 10.04 -24.50 6.93
CA LEU A 201 10.92 -24.59 5.75
C LEU A 201 11.46 -26.01 5.53
N GLU A 202 11.56 -26.81 6.61
CA GLU A 202 11.98 -28.21 6.55
C GLU A 202 10.83 -29.15 6.12
N ILE A 203 9.58 -28.72 6.28
CA ILE A 203 8.42 -29.47 5.78
C ILE A 203 8.41 -29.38 4.24
N PRO A 204 8.41 -30.52 3.52
CA PRO A 204 8.37 -30.52 2.07
C PRO A 204 7.12 -29.80 1.56
N ILE A 205 7.28 -28.99 0.51
CA ILE A 205 6.16 -28.36 -0.18
C ILE A 205 5.42 -29.47 -0.92
N ILE A 206 4.17 -29.70 -0.52
CA ILE A 206 3.30 -30.68 -1.17
C ILE A 206 2.37 -29.90 -2.09
N ASP A 207 2.69 -29.90 -3.38
CA ASP A 207 1.90 -29.23 -4.42
C ASP A 207 0.74 -30.12 -4.90
N SER A 208 0.85 -31.44 -4.75
CA SER A 208 -0.15 -32.41 -5.18
C SER A 208 -0.31 -33.59 -4.21
N LYS A 209 -1.48 -34.26 -4.27
CA LYS A 209 -1.72 -35.48 -3.46
C LYS A 209 -0.72 -36.61 -3.71
N LYS A 210 -0.02 -36.62 -4.85
CA LYS A 210 1.00 -37.63 -5.17
C LYS A 210 2.26 -37.44 -4.34
N ASP A 211 2.53 -36.21 -3.91
CA ASP A 211 3.75 -35.87 -3.16
C ASP A 211 3.69 -36.41 -1.73
N PHE A 212 2.49 -36.72 -1.21
CA PHE A 212 2.30 -37.42 0.07
C PHE A 212 2.65 -38.92 0.02
N ILE A 213 2.63 -39.53 -1.16
CA ILE A 213 2.85 -40.98 -1.31
C ILE A 213 4.35 -41.28 -1.47
N ASN A 214 5.11 -40.30 -1.96
CA ASN A 214 6.53 -40.43 -2.26
C ASN A 214 7.45 -39.69 -1.26
N SER A 215 6.90 -39.13 -0.18
CA SER A 215 7.61 -38.39 0.88
C SER A 215 8.02 -39.28 2.05
#